data_AF-A0AA88A2L0-F1
#
_entry.id   AF-A0AA88A2L0-F1
#
_cell.length_a   1.000
_cell.length_b   1.000
_cell.length_c   1.000
_cell.angle_alpha   90.00
_cell.angle_beta   90.00
_cell.angle_gamma   90.00
#
_symmetry.space_group_name_H-M   'P 1'
#
loop_
_entity.id
_entity.type
_entity.pdbx_description
1 polymer ?
#
loop_
_entity_poly.entity_id
_entity_poly.type
_entity_poly.pdbx_seq_one_letter_code
_entity_poly.pdbx_strand_id
1 'polypeptide(L)' 'MVAKGKTSGVVDPSMPEMPSSNSKEFKRVLLVALRCVDPDEEQRPSMGHVIHMLEPRDLLLDSDDLIFLSS' A
#
# COMPACT_ATOMS: atom_id res chain seq x y z
N MET A 1 15.03 0.16 -0.96
CA MET A 1 14.25 -0.23 0.23
C MET A 1 13.56 0.99 0.79
N VAL A 2 12.26 0.94 1.01
CA VAL A 2 11.54 1.99 1.76
C VAL A 2 11.85 1.75 3.24
N ALA A 3 12.51 2.71 3.91
CA ALA A 3 12.80 2.60 5.33
C ALA A 3 11.51 2.76 6.15
N LYS A 4 11.38 2.02 7.25
CA LYS A 4 10.19 1.98 8.12
C LYS A 4 9.67 3.40 8.40
N GLY A 5 8.50 3.73 7.83
CA GLY A 5 7.80 5.00 8.04
C GLY A 5 8.24 6.20 7.20
N LYS A 6 9.24 6.08 6.31
CA LYS A 6 9.68 7.18 5.44
C LYS A 6 9.19 6.98 4.01
N THR A 7 8.09 7.64 3.66
CA THR A 7 7.46 7.57 2.33
C THR A 7 7.55 8.87 1.53
N SER A 8 8.07 9.95 2.13
CA SER A 8 8.09 11.32 1.58
C SER A 8 8.96 11.54 0.34
N GLY A 9 9.76 10.55 -0.08
CA GLY A 9 10.62 10.62 -1.26
C GLY A 9 10.38 9.50 -2.28
N VAL A 10 9.28 8.76 -2.15
CA VAL A 10 8.94 7.63 -3.05
C VAL A 10 8.03 8.08 -4.20
N VAL A 11 7.43 9.26 -4.07
CA VAL A 11 6.51 9.86 -5.04
C VAL A 11 7.33 10.46 -6.20
N ASP A 12 6.90 10.20 -7.43
CA ASP A 12 7.47 10.84 -8.63
C ASP A 12 7.25 12.36 -8.58
N PRO A 13 8.30 13.19 -8.67
CA PRO A 13 8.19 14.65 -8.67
C PRO A 13 7.45 15.21 -9.90
N SER A 14 7.26 14.42 -10.95
CA SER A 14 6.58 14.82 -12.18
C SER A 14 5.05 14.63 -12.12
N MET A 15 4.52 14.09 -11.02
CA MET A 15 3.08 13.89 -10.87
C MET A 15 2.36 15.25 -10.80
N PRO A 16 1.27 15.44 -11.56
CA PRO A 16 0.56 16.71 -11.65
C PRO A 16 -0.09 17.12 -10.32
N GLU A 17 -0.45 16.15 -9.48
CA GLU A 17 -0.92 16.36 -8.12
C GLU A 17 -0.09 15.48 -7.19
N MET A 18 0.65 16.12 -6.28
CA MET A 18 1.43 15.39 -5.30
C MET A 18 0.46 14.77 -4.29
N PRO A 19 0.35 13.42 -4.22
CA PRO A 19 -0.48 12.82 -3.19
C PRO A 19 0.04 13.29 -1.84
N SER A 20 -0.86 13.77 -0.97
CA SER A 20 -0.47 14.09 0.40
C SER A 20 0.23 12.85 0.98
N SER A 21 1.38 13.02 1.64
CA SER A 21 2.18 11.85 2.10
C SER A 21 1.42 10.95 3.09
N ASN A 22 0.27 11.42 3.59
CA ASN A 22 -0.66 10.70 4.46
C ASN A 22 -1.92 10.17 3.76
N SER A 23 -2.02 10.29 2.43
CA SER A 23 -3.14 9.74 1.66
C SER A 23 -3.23 8.22 1.85
N LYS A 24 -4.42 7.75 2.22
CA LYS A 24 -4.72 6.33 2.44
C LYS A 24 -4.47 5.50 1.18
N GLU A 25 -4.78 6.07 0.02
CA GLU A 25 -4.57 5.41 -1.27
C GLU A 25 -3.08 5.28 -1.59
N PHE A 26 -2.27 6.30 -1.29
CA PHE A 26 -0.82 6.21 -1.47
C PHE A 26 -0.19 5.13 -0.59
N LYS A 27 -0.57 5.07 0.70
CA LYS A 27 -0.11 4.02 1.62
C LYS A 27 -0.52 2.63 1.15
N ARG A 28 -1.75 2.48 0.64
CA ARG A 28 -2.27 1.22 0.09
C ARG A 28 -1.47 0.77 -1.13
N VAL A 29 -1.34 1.63 -2.14
CA VAL A 29 -0.60 1.31 -3.38
C VAL A 29 0.84 0.94 -3.06
N LEU A 30 1.49 1.68 -2.15
CA LEU A 30 2.85 1.37 -1.73
C LEU A 30 2.95 0.01 -1.03
N LEU A 31 1.99 -0.34 -0.18
CA LEU A 31 1.95 -1.63 0.51
C LEU A 31 1.70 -2.79 -0.46
N VAL A 32 0.80 -2.60 -1.44
CA VAL A 32 0.58 -3.57 -2.52
C VAL A 32 1.87 -3.78 -3.32
N ALA A 33 2.53 -2.70 -3.73
CA ALA A 33 3.79 -2.76 -4.47
C ALA A 33 4.87 -3.53 -3.71
N LEU A 34 5.00 -3.30 -2.40
CA LEU A 34 5.97 -4.02 -1.55
C LEU A 34 5.67 -5.52 -1.47
N ARG A 35 4.40 -5.93 -1.36
CA ARG A 35 4.02 -7.36 -1.37
C ARG A 35 4.28 -8.02 -2.73
N CYS A 36 4.10 -7.30 -3.83
CA CYS A 36 4.38 -7.83 -5.17
C CYS A 36 5.87 -8.14 -5.41
N VAL A 37 6.77 -7.46 -4.69
CA VAL A 37 8.23 -7.65 -4.80
C VAL A 37 8.82 -8.38 -3.59
N ASP A 38 7.99 -9.11 -2.85
CA ASP A 38 8.46 -9.89 -1.70
C ASP A 38 9.57 -10.86 -2.15
N PRO A 39 10.70 -10.94 -1.42
CA PRO A 39 11.76 -11.89 -1.74
C PRO A 39 11.27 -13.34 -1.71
N ASP A 40 10.26 -13.65 -0.88
CA ASP A 40 9.60 -14.95 -0.84
C ASP A 40 8.48 -15.00 -1.89
N GLU A 41 8.58 -15.95 -2.83
CA GLU A 41 7.61 -16.12 -3.91
C GLU A 41 6.22 -16.50 -3.37
N GLU A 42 6.14 -17.28 -2.29
CA GLU A 42 4.87 -17.71 -1.71
C GLU A 42 4.09 -16.55 -1.05
N GLN A 43 4.80 -15.47 -0.69
CA GLN A 43 4.19 -14.26 -0.12
C GLN A 43 3.70 -13.29 -1.20
N ARG A 44 4.06 -13.51 -2.48
CA ARG A 44 3.62 -12.64 -3.56
C ARG A 44 2.14 -12.88 -3.86
N PRO A 45 1.32 -11.82 -3.88
CA PRO A 45 -0.11 -11.98 -4.17
C PRO A 45 -0.32 -12.37 -5.63
N SER A 46 -1.35 -13.19 -5.88
CA SER A 46 -1.84 -13.41 -7.23
C SER A 46 -2.43 -12.12 -7.82
N MET A 47 -2.45 -12.00 -9.15
CA MET A 47 -2.98 -10.80 -9.81
C MET A 47 -4.44 -10.50 -9.45
N GLY A 48 -5.26 -11.52 -9.20
CA GLY A 48 -6.64 -11.33 -8.70
C GLY A 48 -6.67 -10.67 -7.33
N HIS A 49 -5.80 -11.10 -6.41
CA HIS A 49 -5.65 -10.43 -5.10
C HIS A 49 -5.14 -9.00 -5.24
N VAL A 50 -4.19 -8.74 -6.15
CA VAL A 50 -3.68 -7.38 -6.41
C VAL A 50 -4.81 -6.44 -6.84
N ILE A 51 -5.67 -6.87 -7.76
CA ILE A 51 -6.82 -6.07 -8.22
C ILE A 51 -7.74 -5.75 -7.05
N HIS A 52 -8.14 -6.76 -6.25
CA HIS A 52 -8.99 -6.54 -5.07
C HIS A 52 -8.34 -5.65 -4.00
N MET A 53 -7.01 -5.70 -3.87
CA MET A 53 -6.30 -4.82 -2.95
C MET A 53 -6.25 -3.37 -3.44
N LEU A 54 -6.40 -3.12 -4.75
CA LEU A 54 -6.38 -1.78 -5.36
C LEU A 54 -7.79 -1.17 -5.50
N GLU A 55 -8.85 -1.97 -5.39
CA GLU A 55 -10.22 -1.46 -5.40
C GLU A 55 -10.44 -0.41 -4.29
N PRO A 56 -11.10 0.72 -4.59
CA PRO A 56 -11.40 1.74 -3.60
C PRO A 56 -12.36 1.17 -2.56
N ARG A 57 -11.87 1.02 -1.33
CA ARG A 57 -12.73 0.71 -0.18
C ARG A 57 -13.40 2.00 0.26
N ASP A 58 -14.57 2.26 -0.31
CA ASP A 58 -15.47 3.26 0.23
C ASP A 58 -15.78 2.90 1.70
N LEU A 59 -15.39 3.81 2.59
CA LEU A 59 -15.80 3.93 3.99
C LEU A 59 -15.16 2.97 5.02
N LEU A 60 -14.62 3.59 6.08
CA LEU A 60 -14.26 3.02 7.39
C LEU A 60 -12.96 2.22 7.50
N LEU A 61 -11.81 2.89 7.41
CA LEU A 61 -10.69 2.54 8.30
C LEU A 61 -10.03 3.86 8.67
N ASP A 62 -10.51 4.45 9.76
CA ASP A 62 -9.67 5.28 10.59
C ASP A 62 -8.52 4.42 11.10
N SER A 63 -7.35 5.04 11.10
CA SER A 63 -6.08 4.40 11.36
C SER A 63 -6.05 3.84 12.79
N ASP A 64 -5.45 2.66 12.94
CA ASP A 64 -4.91 2.07 14.18
C ASP A 64 -5.62 0.87 14.82
N ASP A 65 -6.83 0.46 14.39
CA ASP A 65 -7.46 -0.77 14.90
C ASP A 65 -7.70 -1.81 13.79
N LEU A 66 -7.45 -3.09 14.10
CA LEU A 66 -7.39 -4.25 13.20
C LEU A 66 -6.05 -4.35 12.45
N ILE A 67 -4.97 -4.75 13.12
CA ILE A 67 -4.93 -6.06 13.75
C ILE A 67 -5.83 -7.08 13.01
N PHE A 68 -5.58 -7.32 11.72
CA PHE A 68 -5.69 -8.68 11.17
C PHE A 68 -4.33 -9.32 11.52
N LEU A 69 -4.06 -9.82 12.74
CA LEU A 69 -4.68 -11.00 13.36
C LEU A 69 -5.13 -11.96 12.27
N SER A 70 -4.30 -12.95 12.00
CA SER A 70 -4.46 -14.25 12.65
C SER A 70 -5.53 -15.06 11.93
N SER A 71 -5.19 -15.50 10.73
CA SER A 71 -5.26 -16.89 10.31
C SER A 71 -4.45 -17.08 9.03
#